data_AF-A0A351GHA3-F1
#
_entry.id   AF-A0A351GHA3-F1
#
_cell.length_a   1.000
_cell.length_b   1.000
_cell.length_c   1.000
_cell.angle_alpha   90.00
_cell.angle_beta   90.00
_cell.angle_gamma   90.00
#
_symmetry.space_group_name_H-M   'P 1'
#
loop_
_entity.id
_entity.type
_entity.pdbx_description
1 polymer ?
#
loop_
_entity_poly.entity_id
_entity_poly.type
_entity_poly.pdbx_seq_one_letter_code
_entity_poly.pdbx_strand_id
1 'polypeptide(L)' 'MQNPELYGYHLDDKHYYGSIPTINITVDSTVENISEYATQLGTNYHVLKTLNPWILGNELPISNTPYTIKAPLVD' A
#
# COMPACT_ATOMS: atom_id res chain seq x y z
N MET A 1 -19.62 40.99 -9.43
CA MET A 1 -20.02 39.87 -8.55
C MET A 1 -19.65 38.60 -9.31
N GLN A 2 -18.52 37.98 -8.97
CA GLN A 2 -18.01 36.78 -9.65
C GLN A 2 -18.70 35.55 -9.06
N ASN A 3 -19.50 34.86 -9.87
CA ASN A 3 -20.20 33.64 -9.49
C ASN A 3 -19.19 32.47 -9.44
N PRO A 4 -18.93 31.85 -8.27
CA PRO A 4 -18.01 30.73 -8.14
C PRO A 4 -18.72 29.36 -8.14
N GLU A 5 -19.88 29.25 -8.79
CA GLU A 5 -20.71 28.02 -8.77
C GLU A 5 -20.52 27.11 -10.01
N LEU A 6 -19.56 27.44 -10.89
CA LEU A 6 -19.34 26.74 -12.17
C LEU A 6 -18.27 25.65 -12.16
N TYR A 7 -17.62 25.39 -11.02
CA TYR A 7 -16.67 24.27 -10.92
C TYR A 7 -17.40 23.01 -10.47
N GLY A 8 -18.18 22.45 -11.39
CA GLY A 8 -18.84 21.15 -11.26
C GLY A 8 -17.85 19.99 -11.24
N TYR A 9 -17.00 19.93 -10.21
CA TYR A 9 -16.33 18.69 -9.84
C TYR A 9 -17.29 17.90 -8.94
N HIS A 10 -18.24 17.19 -9.57
CA HIS A 10 -18.75 15.97 -8.95
C HIS A 10 -17.60 14.95 -9.03
N LEU A 11 -16.79 14.88 -7.98
CA LEU A 11 -15.97 13.71 -7.73
C LEU A 11 -16.94 12.56 -7.48
N ASP A 12 -17.28 11.88 -8.56
CA ASP A 12 -18.13 10.71 -8.54
C ASP A 12 -17.49 9.68 -7.58
N ASP A 13 -18.14 9.43 -6.44
CA ASP A 13 -17.67 8.51 -5.38
C ASP A 13 -17.35 7.09 -5.89
N LYS A 14 -17.79 6.76 -7.10
CA LYS A 14 -17.47 5.54 -7.83
C LYS A 14 -16.02 5.43 -8.33
N HIS A 15 -15.21 6.48 -8.18
CA HIS A 15 -13.75 6.45 -8.37
C HIS A 15 -12.95 6.34 -7.06
N TYR A 16 -13.62 6.22 -5.89
CA TYR A 16 -12.89 5.76 -4.72
C TYR A 16 -12.29 4.42 -5.10
N TYR A 17 -10.96 4.33 -5.06
CA TYR A 17 -10.22 3.09 -5.24
C TYR A 17 -10.96 2.02 -4.43
N GLY A 18 -11.71 1.16 -5.13
CA GLY A 18 -12.54 0.14 -4.49
C GLY A 18 -11.64 -0.56 -3.49
N SER A 19 -12.07 -0.66 -2.24
CA SER A 19 -11.20 -1.12 -1.16
C SER A 19 -10.63 -2.49 -1.53
N ILE A 20 -9.38 -2.49 -2.00
CA ILE A 20 -8.69 -3.72 -2.37
C ILE A 20 -8.60 -4.50 -1.06
N PRO A 21 -9.06 -5.76 -1.01
CA PRO A 21 -8.93 -6.56 0.19
C PRO A 21 -7.43 -6.69 0.47
N THR A 22 -7.01 -6.14 1.61
CA THR A 22 -5.63 -6.17 2.07
C THR A 22 -5.58 -6.83 3.42
N ILE A 23 -4.53 -7.60 3.65
CA ILE A 23 -4.22 -8.21 4.93
C ILE A 23 -3.08 -7.43 5.59
N ASN A 24 -3.07 -7.45 6.93
CA ASN A 24 -2.01 -6.84 7.71
C ASN A 24 -1.04 -7.94 8.12
N ILE A 25 0.19 -7.84 7.64
CA ILE A 25 1.25 -8.79 7.94
C ILE A 25 2.21 -8.10 8.90
N THR A 26 2.38 -8.70 10.08
CA THR A 26 3.39 -8.28 11.02
C THR A 26 4.73 -8.85 10.57
N VAL A 27 5.68 -7.96 10.34
CA VAL A 27 7.05 -8.28 9.98
C VAL A 27 7.89 -8.05 11.23
N ASP A 28 8.35 -9.14 11.82
CA ASP A 28 9.20 -9.16 13.02
C ASP A 28 10.68 -9.44 12.68
N SER A 29 10.98 -9.73 11.41
CA SER A 29 12.33 -9.98 10.91
C SER A 29 12.73 -8.96 9.84
N THR A 30 14.02 -8.60 9.79
CA THR A 30 14.54 -7.72 8.73
C THR A 30 14.32 -8.34 7.36
N VAL A 31 13.66 -7.59 6.47
CA VAL A 31 13.46 -7.99 5.08
C VAL A 31 14.54 -7.32 4.24
N GLU A 32 15.53 -8.08 3.79
CA GLU A 32 16.61 -7.54 2.94
C GLU A 32 16.10 -7.20 1.53
N ASN A 33 15.12 -7.95 1.03
CA ASN A 33 14.56 -7.75 -0.31
C ASN A 33 13.03 -7.86 -0.31
N ILE A 34 12.38 -6.71 -0.39
CA ILE A 34 10.92 -6.59 -0.43
C ILE A 34 10.34 -7.23 -1.70
N SER A 35 11.09 -7.31 -2.79
CA SER A 35 10.62 -7.99 -4.01
C SER A 35 10.54 -9.50 -3.82
N GLU A 36 11.54 -10.08 -3.16
CA GLU A 36 11.52 -11.51 -2.81
C GLU A 36 10.44 -11.79 -1.76
N TYR A 37 10.31 -10.93 -0.74
CA TYR A 37 9.27 -11.06 0.26
C TYR A 37 7.87 -10.95 -0.34
N ALA A 38 7.64 -10.01 -1.26
CA ALA A 38 6.40 -9.91 -2.02
C ALA A 38 6.13 -11.19 -2.82
N THR A 39 7.16 -11.77 -3.45
CA THR A 39 7.02 -13.02 -4.21
C THR A 39 6.66 -14.20 -3.30
N GLN A 40 7.27 -14.30 -2.10
CA GLN A 40 6.93 -15.31 -1.09
C GLN A 40 5.49 -15.18 -0.60
N LEU A 41 4.98 -13.95 -0.52
CA LEU A 41 3.59 -13.64 -0.22
C LEU A 41 2.64 -13.82 -1.43
N GLY A 42 3.12 -14.35 -2.57
CA GLY A 42 2.32 -14.54 -3.78
C GLY A 42 1.93 -13.23 -4.49
N THR A 43 2.58 -12.11 -4.15
CA THR A 43 2.28 -10.80 -4.70
C THR A 43 3.48 -10.20 -5.46
N ASN A 44 3.36 -8.95 -5.89
CA ASN A 44 4.39 -8.21 -6.61
C ASN A 44 4.90 -7.04 -5.78
N TYR A 45 6.19 -6.74 -5.93
CA TYR A 45 6.83 -5.57 -5.35
C TYR A 45 6.04 -4.28 -5.59
N HIS A 46 5.56 -4.05 -6.80
CA HIS A 46 4.79 -2.84 -7.14
C HIS A 46 3.51 -2.73 -6.32
N VAL A 47 2.77 -3.82 -6.17
CA VAL A 47 1.52 -3.84 -5.39
C VAL A 47 1.81 -3.57 -3.93
N LEU A 48 2.84 -4.24 -3.37
CA LEU A 48 3.25 -4.03 -1.99
C LEU A 48 3.67 -2.57 -1.74
N LYS A 49 4.40 -1.95 -2.68
CA LYS A 49 4.84 -0.55 -2.58
C LYS A 49 3.68 0.44 -2.71
N THR A 50 2.71 0.16 -3.57
CA THR A 50 1.48 0.96 -3.68
C THR A 50 0.68 0.94 -2.37
N LEU A 51 0.63 -0.19 -1.69
CA LEU A 51 -0.07 -0.34 -0.40
C LEU A 51 0.71 0.26 0.78
N ASN A 52 2.04 0.37 0.65
CA ASN A 52 2.94 0.86 1.70
C ASN A 52 3.88 1.95 1.14
N PRO A 53 3.35 3.15 0.81
CA PRO A 53 4.14 4.22 0.21
C PRO A 53 5.24 4.78 1.12
N TRP A 54 5.21 4.46 2.42
CA TRP A 54 6.24 4.81 3.40
C TRP A 54 7.50 3.94 3.27
N ILE A 55 7.45 2.84 2.51
CA ILE A 55 8.60 2.01 2.17
C ILE A 55 9.31 2.64 0.97
N LEU A 56 10.37 3.41 1.25
CA LEU A 56 11.15 4.11 0.22
C LEU A 56 12.16 3.17 -0.46
N GLY A 57 12.77 2.27 0.32
CA GLY A 57 13.82 1.35 -0.13
C GLY A 57 13.32 0.03 -0.70
N ASN A 58 14.30 -0.87 -0.95
CA ASN A 58 14.05 -2.27 -1.29
C ASN A 58 14.18 -3.20 -0.08
N GLU A 59 14.53 -2.66 1.07
CA GLU A 59 14.73 -3.37 2.33
C GLU A 59 13.88 -2.74 3.44
N LEU A 60 13.53 -3.54 4.42
CA LEU A 60 12.81 -3.14 5.63
C LEU A 60 13.59 -3.62 6.86
N PRO A 61 14.55 -2.82 7.35
CA PRO A 61 15.33 -3.17 8.54
C PRO A 61 14.48 -3.04 9.80
N ILE A 62 14.35 -4.11 10.57
CA ILE A 62 13.69 -4.09 11.88
C ILE A 62 14.75 -3.74 12.93
N SER A 63 14.53 -2.65 13.69
CA SER A 63 15.45 -2.24 14.77
C SER A 63 15.00 -2.63 16.18
N ASN A 64 13.69 -2.70 16.44
CA ASN A 64 13.17 -3.06 17.76
C ASN A 64 11.65 -3.30 17.73
N THR A 65 10.94 -2.53 16.91
CA THR A 65 9.49 -2.62 16.79
C THR A 65 9.13 -3.34 15.50
N PRO A 66 8.25 -4.36 15.55
CA PRO A 66 7.75 -5.00 14.36
C PRO A 66 6.97 -4.00 13.50
N TYR A 67 7.13 -4.09 12.18
CA TYR A 67 6.37 -3.27 11.24
C TYR A 67 5.14 -4.03 10.76
N THR A 68 4.01 -3.32 10.64
CA THR A 68 2.81 -3.88 10.01
C THR A 68 2.76 -3.40 8.57
N ILE A 69 2.93 -4.31 7.62
CA ILE A 69 2.78 -4.02 6.20
C ILE A 69 1.39 -4.46 5.72
N LYS A 70 0.90 -3.77 4.69
CA LYS A 70 -0.31 -4.17 3.96
C LYS A 70 0.07 -4.99 2.74
N ALA A 71 -0.40 -6.22 2.65
CA ALA A 71 -0.29 -7.06 1.46
C ALA A 71 -1.67 -7.26 0.84
N PRO A 72 -1.78 -7.45 -0.48
CA PRO A 72 -3.06 -7.83 -1.08
C PRO A 72 -3.45 -9.23 -0.59
N LEU A 73 -4.75 -9.44 -0.39
CA LEU A 73 -5.28 -10.77 -0.13
C LEU A 73 -5.04 -11.63 -1.39
N VAL A 74 -4.15 -12.60 -1.28
CA VAL A 74 -3.99 -13.68 -2.25
C VAL A 74 -4.76 -14.88 -1.71
N ASP A 75 -5.73 -15.35 -2.49
CA ASP A 75 -6.52 -16.57 -2.26
C ASP A 75 -5.70 -17.81 -2.67
#